data_AF-M2YA64-F1
#
_entry.id   AF-M2YA64-F1
#
_cell.length_a   1.000
_cell.length_b   1.000
_cell.length_c   1.000
_cell.angle_alpha   90.00
_cell.angle_beta   90.00
_cell.angle_gamma   90.00
#
_symmetry.space_group_name_H-M   'P 1'
#
loop_
_entity.id
_entity.type
_entity.pdbx_description
1 polymer ?
#
loop_
_entity_poly.entity_id
_entity_poly.type
_entity_poly.pdbx_seq_one_letter_code
_entity_poly.pdbx_strand_id
1 'polypeptide(L)'
;MPSTSGATFNQARTAHEVAKAQKARIQVDRLKEEVVDRARATALVFKLARQERDSWITWPARVAGQMAAEIGIDPHVMQTLLEAHVHAHLDELAAIEPNFR
;
A
#
# COMPACT_ATOMS: atom_id res chain seq x y z
N MET A 1 54.01 -18.92 -11.78
CA MET A 1 52.63 -19.03 -11.24
C MET A 1 51.69 -18.33 -12.20
N PRO A 2 50.85 -19.05 -12.95
CA PRO A 2 49.42 -18.67 -12.92
C PRO A 2 48.44 -19.84 -13.20
N SER A 3 47.33 -19.89 -12.46
CA SER A 3 46.13 -20.67 -12.84
C SER A 3 44.87 -20.06 -12.20
N THR A 4 44.52 -18.83 -12.60
CA THR A 4 43.31 -18.13 -12.13
C THR A 4 42.22 -18.00 -13.20
N SER A 5 42.45 -18.47 -14.43
CA SER A 5 41.49 -18.31 -15.55
C SER A 5 40.33 -19.32 -15.55
N GLY A 6 40.57 -20.56 -15.12
CA GLY A 6 39.56 -21.63 -15.12
C GLY A 6 38.45 -21.46 -14.08
N ALA A 7 38.77 -20.88 -12.92
CA ALA A 7 37.79 -20.60 -11.87
C ALA A 7 36.79 -19.51 -12.29
N THR A 8 37.27 -18.45 -12.95
CA THR A 8 36.46 -17.33 -13.43
C THR A 8 35.50 -17.75 -14.54
N PHE A 9 35.93 -18.62 -15.46
CA PHE A 9 35.07 -19.09 -16.55
C PHE A 9 33.92 -19.98 -16.06
N ASN A 10 34.19 -20.90 -15.13
CA ASN A 10 33.15 -21.74 -14.53
C ASN A 10 32.15 -20.91 -13.71
N GLN A 11 32.61 -19.90 -12.98
CA GLN A 11 31.74 -18.96 -12.28
C GLN A 11 30.88 -18.13 -13.25
N ALA A 12 31.47 -17.62 -14.34
CA ALA A 12 30.77 -16.89 -15.38
C ALA A 12 29.70 -17.75 -16.07
N ARG A 13 29.99 -19.03 -16.33
CA ARG A 13 29.04 -19.98 -16.91
C ARG A 13 27.86 -20.26 -15.98
N THR A 14 28.13 -20.48 -14.69
CA THR A 14 27.07 -20.67 -13.69
C THR A 14 26.20 -19.44 -13.55
N ALA A 15 26.79 -18.24 -13.49
CA ALA A 15 26.03 -16.99 -13.42
C ALA A 15 25.16 -16.78 -14.67
N HIS A 16 25.68 -17.11 -15.85
CA HIS A 16 24.93 -17.02 -17.12
C HIS A 16 23.74 -17.99 -17.15
N GLU A 17 23.92 -19.24 -16.70
CA GLU A 17 22.81 -20.21 -16.63
C GLU A 17 21.76 -19.82 -15.58
N VAL A 18 22.18 -19.28 -14.43
CA VAL A 18 21.26 -18.75 -13.41
C VAL A 18 20.46 -17.58 -13.97
N ALA A 19 21.11 -16.62 -14.65
CA ALA A 19 20.45 -15.48 -15.26
C ALA A 19 19.48 -15.92 -16.37
N LYS A 20 19.86 -16.93 -17.18
CA LYS A 20 19.01 -17.51 -18.21
C LYS A 20 17.77 -18.20 -17.62
N ALA A 21 17.94 -18.96 -16.53
CA ALA A 21 16.85 -19.61 -15.81
C ALA A 21 15.90 -18.58 -15.18
N GLN A 22 16.42 -17.51 -14.58
CA GLN A 22 15.61 -16.41 -14.05
C GLN A 22 14.81 -15.71 -15.15
N LYS A 23 15.46 -15.41 -16.29
CA LYS A 23 14.78 -14.81 -17.44
C LYS A 23 13.68 -15.73 -18.00
N ALA A 24 13.95 -17.03 -18.14
CA ALA A 24 12.95 -18.00 -18.61
C ALA A 24 11.76 -18.10 -17.65
N ARG A 25 12.01 -18.08 -16.33
CA ARG A 25 10.95 -18.07 -15.32
C ARG A 25 10.06 -16.84 -15.41
N ILE A 26 10.65 -15.64 -15.47
CA ILE A 26 9.89 -14.39 -15.64
C ILE A 26 9.07 -14.39 -16.93
N GLN A 27 9.59 -14.96 -18.03
CA GLN A 27 8.85 -15.07 -19.29
C GLN A 27 7.68 -16.04 -19.19
N VAL A 28 7.85 -17.18 -18.50
CA VAL A 28 6.76 -18.12 -18.22
C VAL A 28 5.69 -17.46 -17.36
N ASP A 29 6.08 -16.74 -16.30
CA ASP A 29 5.15 -16.04 -15.40
C ASP A 29 4.40 -14.91 -16.14
N ARG A 30 5.09 -14.21 -17.06
CA ARG A 30 4.49 -13.18 -17.92
C ARG A 30 3.52 -13.75 -18.95
N LEU A 31 3.82 -14.91 -19.52
CA LEU A 31 2.94 -15.62 -20.45
C LEU A 31 1.71 -16.23 -19.76
N LYS A 32 1.77 -16.45 -18.45
CA LYS A 32 0.64 -16.92 -17.63
C LYS A 32 -0.25 -15.81 -17.08
N GLU A 33 0.03 -14.55 -17.40
CA GLU A 33 -0.67 -13.37 -16.86
C GLU A 33 -0.59 -13.23 -15.31
N GLU A 34 0.24 -14.04 -14.62
CA GLU A 34 0.42 -14.06 -13.15
C GLU A 34 1.48 -13.06 -12.66
N VAL A 35 1.65 -11.91 -13.33
CA VAL A 35 2.74 -10.96 -12.99
C VAL A 35 2.47 -10.19 -11.70
N VAL A 36 1.22 -10.21 -11.22
CA VAL A 36 0.79 -9.57 -9.98
C VAL A 36 0.08 -10.60 -9.11
N ASP A 37 0.60 -10.82 -7.91
CA ASP A 37 -0.10 -11.55 -6.87
C ASP A 37 -1.32 -10.71 -6.43
N ARG A 38 -2.49 -11.08 -6.95
CA ARG A 38 -3.75 -10.38 -6.68
C ARG A 38 -4.10 -10.37 -5.20
N ALA A 39 -3.85 -11.47 -4.48
CA ALA A 39 -4.13 -11.55 -3.05
C ALA A 39 -3.26 -10.55 -2.27
N ARG A 40 -1.96 -10.49 -2.60
CA ARG A 40 -1.04 -9.53 -1.99
C ARG A 40 -1.39 -8.08 -2.34
N ALA A 41 -1.74 -7.80 -3.60
CA ALA A 41 -2.13 -6.46 -4.03
C ALA A 41 -3.40 -5.99 -3.31
N THR A 42 -4.43 -6.83 -3.26
CA THR A 42 -5.68 -6.57 -2.53
C THR A 42 -5.42 -6.33 -1.05
N ALA A 43 -4.62 -7.18 -0.39
CA ALA A 43 -4.26 -7.01 1.02
C ALA A 43 -3.55 -5.67 1.30
N LEU A 44 -2.64 -5.24 0.40
CA LEU A 44 -1.95 -3.96 0.52
C LEU A 44 -2.92 -2.77 0.41
N VAL A 45 -3.84 -2.82 -0.56
CA VAL A 45 -4.85 -1.77 -0.75
C VAL A 45 -5.76 -1.67 0.47
N PHE A 46 -6.27 -2.80 0.98
CA PHE A 46 -7.09 -2.81 2.19
C PHE A 46 -6.35 -2.27 3.41
N LYS A 47 -5.06 -2.62 3.55
CA LYS A 47 -4.22 -2.09 4.63
C LYS A 47 -4.09 -0.57 4.53
N LEU A 48 -3.81 -0.03 3.34
CA LEU A 48 -3.69 1.40 3.12
C LEU A 48 -5.01 2.13 3.38
N ALA A 49 -6.12 1.62 2.85
CA ALA A 49 -7.45 2.20 3.06
C ALA A 49 -7.83 2.21 4.56
N ARG A 50 -7.48 1.16 5.29
CA ARG A 50 -7.69 1.12 6.75
C ARG A 50 -6.86 2.16 7.49
N GLN A 51 -5.58 2.31 7.13
CA GLN A 51 -4.70 3.33 7.72
C GLN A 51 -5.25 4.74 7.49
N GLU A 52 -5.78 5.00 6.28
CA GLU A 52 -6.41 6.27 5.95
C GLU A 52 -7.65 6.50 6.82
N ARG A 53 -8.57 5.52 6.87
CA ARG A 53 -9.77 5.60 7.71
C ARG A 53 -9.44 5.85 9.19
N ASP A 54 -8.48 5.10 9.74
CA ASP A 54 -8.09 5.24 11.14
C ASP A 54 -7.46 6.63 11.41
N SER A 55 -6.78 7.22 10.41
CA SER A 55 -6.27 8.60 10.49
C SER A 55 -7.41 9.62 10.54
N TRP A 56 -8.46 9.43 9.74
CA TRP A 56 -9.64 10.30 9.74
C TRP A 56 -10.43 10.21 11.06
N ILE A 57 -10.59 9.01 11.61
CA ILE A 57 -11.31 8.81 12.90
C ILE A 57 -10.64 9.57 14.04
N THR A 58 -9.30 9.64 14.06
CA THR A 58 -8.55 10.32 15.14
C THR A 58 -8.35 11.82 14.88
N TRP A 59 -8.65 12.30 13.67
CA TRP A 59 -8.41 13.69 13.28
C TRP A 59 -9.27 14.72 14.03
N PRO A 60 -10.60 14.53 14.23
CA PRO A 60 -11.43 15.47 14.99
C PRO A 60 -10.87 15.83 16.36
N ALA A 61 -10.44 14.82 17.14
CA ALA A 61 -9.87 15.03 18.46
C ALA A 61 -8.57 15.86 18.46
N ARG A 62 -7.83 15.87 17.33
CA ARG A 62 -6.59 16.65 17.18
C ARG A 62 -6.84 18.12 16.83
N VAL A 63 -7.89 18.41 16.04
CA VAL A 63 -8.11 19.75 15.47
C VAL A 63 -9.24 20.52 16.15
N ALA A 64 -10.19 19.84 16.80
CA ALA A 64 -11.41 20.47 17.33
C ALA A 64 -11.11 21.63 18.29
N GLY A 65 -10.13 21.48 19.19
CA GLY A 65 -9.75 22.55 20.12
C GLY A 65 -9.17 23.78 19.43
N GLN A 66 -8.36 23.60 18.39
CA GLN A 66 -7.78 24.70 17.62
C GLN A 66 -8.88 25.46 16.86
N MET A 67 -9.73 24.73 16.14
CA MET A 67 -10.83 25.32 15.38
C MET A 67 -11.86 26.00 16.30
N ALA A 68 -12.18 25.40 17.44
CA ALA A 68 -13.10 25.98 18.42
C ALA A 68 -12.57 27.31 18.99
N ALA A 69 -11.26 27.39 19.26
CA ALA A 69 -10.62 28.61 19.75
C ALA A 69 -10.65 29.74 18.70
N GLU A 70 -10.52 29.42 17.41
CA GLU A 70 -10.56 30.42 16.32
C GLU A 70 -11.91 31.12 16.21
N ILE A 71 -13.01 30.39 16.45
CA ILE A 71 -14.38 30.92 16.31
C ILE A 71 -15.09 31.14 17.65
N GLY A 72 -14.43 30.85 18.77
CA GLY A 72 -14.93 31.09 20.12
C GLY A 72 -16.08 30.17 20.56
N ILE A 73 -16.10 28.91 20.12
CA ILE A 73 -17.11 27.92 20.56
C ILE A 73 -16.52 26.90 21.54
N ASP A 74 -17.40 26.09 22.16
CA ASP A 74 -16.97 25.01 23.03
C ASP A 74 -16.21 23.91 22.25
N PRO A 75 -15.00 23.50 22.69
CA PRO A 75 -14.20 22.47 22.03
C PRO A 75 -14.88 21.11 21.92
N HIS A 76 -15.66 20.71 22.92
CA HIS A 76 -16.36 19.42 22.91
C HIS A 76 -17.52 19.43 21.91
N VAL A 77 -18.24 20.55 21.78
CA VAL A 77 -19.24 20.75 20.72
C VAL A 77 -18.59 20.67 19.34
N MET A 78 -17.46 21.33 19.11
CA MET A 78 -16.72 21.26 17.85
C MET A 78 -16.30 19.82 17.52
N GLN A 79 -15.74 19.11 18.49
CA GLN A 79 -15.29 17.72 18.31
C GLN A 79 -16.46 16.80 17.93
N THR A 80 -17.58 16.90 18.64
CA THR A 80 -18.77 16.08 18.40
C THR A 80 -19.33 16.28 16.99
N LEU A 81 -19.39 17.54 16.53
CA LEU A 81 -19.83 17.86 15.17
C LEU A 81 -18.88 17.31 14.11
N LEU A 82 -17.57 17.49 14.30
CA LEU A 82 -16.56 16.96 13.38
C LEU A 82 -16.61 15.43 13.32
N GLU A 83 -16.72 14.74 14.46
CA GLU A 83 -16.87 13.28 14.51
C GLU A 83 -18.10 12.81 13.74
N ALA A 84 -19.25 13.46 13.93
CA ALA A 84 -20.48 13.10 13.22
C ALA A 84 -20.33 13.24 11.69
N HIS A 85 -19.76 14.34 11.21
CA HIS A 85 -19.56 14.57 9.78
C HIS A 85 -18.49 13.66 9.17
N VAL A 86 -17.39 13.42 9.89
CA VAL A 86 -16.34 12.50 9.43
C VAL A 86 -16.87 11.08 9.34
N HIS A 87 -17.62 10.60 10.34
CA HIS A 87 -18.22 9.27 10.28
C HIS A 87 -19.21 9.14 9.12
N ALA A 88 -20.11 10.11 8.93
CA ALA A 88 -21.03 10.11 7.80
C ALA A 88 -20.30 10.04 6.45
N HIS A 89 -19.22 10.83 6.30
CA HIS A 89 -18.40 10.80 5.09
C HIS A 89 -17.70 9.45 4.86
N LEU A 90 -17.14 8.86 5.92
CA LEU A 90 -16.50 7.54 5.83
C LEU A 90 -17.51 6.44 5.49
N ASP A 91 -18.75 6.53 5.99
CA ASP A 91 -19.83 5.61 5.65
C ASP A 91 -20.26 5.74 4.18
N GLU A 92 -20.35 6.97 3.66
CA GLU A 92 -20.60 7.22 2.23
C GLU A 92 -19.50 6.61 1.36
N LEU A 93 -18.22 6.77 1.74
CA LEU A 93 -17.10 6.16 1.03
C LEU A 93 -17.15 4.62 1.08
N ALA A 94 -17.56 4.06 2.22
CA ALA A 94 -17.69 2.61 2.40
C ALA A 94 -18.84 2.00 1.56
N ALA A 95 -19.85 2.80 1.21
CA ALA A 95 -20.97 2.37 0.37
C ALA A 95 -20.62 2.27 -1.13
N ILE A 96 -19.46 2.79 -1.54
CA ILE A 96 -19.01 2.72 -2.94
C ILE A 96 -18.58 1.29 -3.26
N GLU A 97 -19.32 0.61 -4.14
CA GLU A 97 -18.91 -0.70 -4.65
C GLU A 97 -17.71 -0.57 -5.62
N PRO A 98 -16.58 -1.24 -5.34
CA PRO A 98 -15.44 -1.21 -6.24
C PRO A 98 -15.73 -1.96 -7.54
N ASN A 99 -15.93 -1.24 -8.64
CA ASN A 99 -16.09 -1.84 -9.96
C ASN A 99 -14.72 -2.04 -10.62
N PHE A 100 -14.11 -3.20 -10.40
CA PHE A 100 -12.89 -3.62 -11.08
C PHE A 100 -13.26 -4.39 -12.35
N ARG A 101 -13.64 -3.68 -13.41
CA ARG A 101 -13.74 -4.24 -14.77
C ARG A 101 -12.41 -4.12 -15.51
#